data_AF-A0A381QA79-F1
#
_entry.id   AF-A0A381QA79-F1
#
_cell.length_a   1.000
_cell.length_b   1.000
_cell.length_c   1.000
_cell.angle_alpha   90.00
_cell.angle_beta   90.00
_cell.angle_gamma   90.00
#
_symmetry.space_group_name_H-M   'P 1'
#
loop_
_entity.id
_entity.type
_entity.pdbx_description
1 polymer ?
#
loop_
_entity_poly.entity_id
_entity_poly.type
_entity_poly.pdbx_seq_one_letter_code
_entity_poly.pdbx_strand_id
1 'polypeptide(L)'
;MKLLTTITLLCFSFAANAQESEIEARILSAYHGLDPIRPRATGLCGLPPMGGQDGMPVTFSVQINSETVSATAFAVETSSGKFVTPLCATLRPALESLEQRTVLLIGPFSPEDSLPVGVEIVKQLEDIEGNSLLGLRSEKVTALAAGPSLVFAEHFTPDASGLEGECPEETAQAVQLTWEGGVTGPQGADLAEAQRTAMSVLLENGDRVHPLSLGDDDPDNHVIACITETSLAVSVSIIAGFFHDPGDDANPETNIDVISSRHGSAH
;
A
#
# COMPACT_ATOMS: atom_id res chain seq x y z
N MET A 1 -65.29 33.93 20.46
CA MET A 1 -64.39 33.79 19.28
C MET A 1 -63.05 33.28 19.78
N LYS A 2 -62.51 32.27 19.10
CA LYS A 2 -61.45 31.36 19.55
C LYS A 2 -60.09 32.08 19.68
N LEU A 3 -59.37 31.80 20.78
CA LEU A 3 -57.97 32.16 20.97
C LEU A 3 -57.12 31.11 20.21
N LEU A 4 -56.34 31.54 19.22
CA LEU A 4 -55.34 30.68 18.57
C LEU A 4 -54.02 30.80 19.33
N THR A 5 -53.56 29.68 19.87
CA THR A 5 -52.22 29.54 20.47
C THR A 5 -51.28 28.99 19.40
N THR A 6 -50.33 29.81 18.93
CA THR A 6 -49.32 29.38 17.96
C THR A 6 -48.16 28.75 18.72
N ILE A 7 -47.91 27.45 18.51
CA ILE A 7 -46.74 26.74 19.03
C ILE A 7 -45.66 26.80 17.95
N THR A 8 -44.56 27.49 18.24
CA THR A 8 -43.39 27.54 17.36
C THR A 8 -42.49 26.34 17.70
N LEU A 9 -42.42 25.37 16.81
CA LEU A 9 -41.55 24.20 16.93
C LEU A 9 -40.14 24.57 16.47
N LEU A 10 -39.17 24.63 17.38
CA LEU A 10 -37.76 24.85 17.05
C LEU A 10 -37.13 23.49 16.69
N CYS A 11 -36.93 23.23 15.40
CA CYS A 11 -36.11 22.11 14.95
C CYS A 11 -34.63 22.47 15.10
N PHE A 12 -33.96 21.86 16.08
CA PHE A 12 -32.49 21.84 16.12
C PHE A 12 -31.99 20.72 15.20
N SER A 13 -31.50 21.10 14.02
CA SER A 13 -30.75 20.18 13.16
C SER A 13 -29.38 19.93 13.80
N PHE A 14 -29.18 18.74 14.37
CA PHE A 14 -27.83 18.25 14.65
C PHE A 14 -27.22 17.84 13.31
N ALA A 15 -26.45 18.72 12.69
CA ALA A 15 -25.56 18.33 11.61
C ALA A 15 -24.45 17.46 12.23
N ALA A 16 -24.44 16.17 11.91
CA ALA A 16 -23.29 15.31 12.16
C ALA A 16 -22.15 15.85 11.29
N ASN A 17 -21.13 16.45 11.90
CA ASN A 17 -19.88 16.73 11.21
C ASN A 17 -19.19 15.38 10.99
N ALA A 18 -19.27 14.86 9.77
CA ALA A 18 -18.35 13.83 9.31
C ALA A 18 -16.96 14.47 9.32
N GLN A 19 -16.10 14.05 10.25
CA GLN A 19 -14.76 14.58 10.38
C GLN A 19 -13.92 14.11 9.19
N GLU A 20 -13.52 15.09 8.39
CA GLU A 20 -12.71 14.99 7.19
C GLU A 20 -11.26 14.66 7.58
N SER A 21 -10.75 13.49 7.17
CA SER A 21 -9.37 13.09 7.43
C SER A 21 -8.54 13.28 6.16
N GLU A 22 -7.81 14.38 6.10
CA GLU A 22 -6.71 14.55 5.13
C GLU A 22 -5.63 13.49 5.45
N ILE A 23 -5.17 12.72 4.46
CA ILE A 23 -4.15 11.68 4.68
C ILE A 23 -2.81 12.40 4.90
N GLU A 24 -2.32 12.41 6.12
CA GLU A 24 -0.98 12.90 6.42
C GLU A 24 0.07 12.02 5.72
N ALA A 25 0.98 12.66 4.97
CA ALA A 25 2.06 11.98 4.28
C ALA A 25 3.04 11.37 5.29
N ARG A 26 3.26 10.06 5.19
CA ARG A 26 4.19 9.29 6.03
C ARG A 26 4.68 8.05 5.30
N ILE A 27 5.80 7.52 5.77
CA ILE A 27 6.24 6.16 5.40
C ILE A 27 5.39 5.17 6.19
N LEU A 28 4.64 4.32 5.49
CA LEU A 28 3.84 3.24 6.08
C LEU A 28 4.70 2.02 6.40
N SER A 29 5.63 1.68 5.51
CA SER A 29 6.59 0.61 5.74
C SER A 29 7.91 0.84 5.00
N ALA A 30 8.97 0.25 5.56
CA ALA A 30 10.22 -0.04 4.89
C ALA A 30 10.52 -1.52 5.11
N TYR A 31 10.64 -2.29 4.03
CA TYR A 31 10.77 -3.74 4.09
C TYR A 31 12.09 -4.21 3.50
N HIS A 32 12.88 -4.99 4.22
CA HIS A 32 14.05 -5.68 3.65
C HIS A 32 13.60 -6.89 2.84
N GLY A 33 12.96 -6.63 1.70
CA GLY A 33 12.14 -7.63 1.00
C GLY A 33 12.88 -8.65 0.16
N LEU A 34 14.16 -8.45 -0.15
CA LEU A 34 14.99 -9.46 -0.82
C LEU A 34 16.48 -9.24 -0.54
N ASP A 35 17.21 -10.30 -0.20
CA ASP A 35 18.68 -10.33 -0.10
C ASP A 35 19.26 -11.68 -0.57
N PRO A 36 20.04 -11.73 -1.66
CA PRO A 36 20.21 -10.68 -2.66
C PRO A 36 19.04 -10.72 -3.66
N ILE A 37 18.73 -9.59 -4.28
CA ILE A 37 17.87 -9.59 -5.47
C ILE A 37 18.58 -10.29 -6.62
N ARG A 38 17.79 -10.87 -7.53
CA ARG A 38 18.31 -11.41 -8.79
C ARG A 38 19.04 -10.29 -9.55
N PRO A 39 20.29 -10.49 -10.04
CA PRO A 39 21.05 -9.41 -10.67
C PRO A 39 20.34 -8.67 -11.80
N ARG A 40 19.43 -9.33 -12.52
CA ARG A 40 18.63 -8.72 -13.60
C ARG A 40 17.60 -7.70 -13.12
N ALA A 41 17.23 -7.70 -11.84
CA ALA A 41 16.24 -6.80 -11.28
C ALA A 41 16.72 -5.33 -11.28
N THR A 42 18.02 -5.06 -11.38
CA THR A 42 18.52 -3.70 -11.66
C THR A 42 18.05 -3.15 -13.01
N GLY A 43 17.58 -4.01 -13.92
CA GLY A 43 16.88 -3.63 -15.15
C GLY A 43 15.61 -2.81 -14.90
N LEU A 44 14.97 -2.95 -13.72
CA LEU A 44 13.89 -2.08 -13.26
C LEU A 44 14.33 -0.61 -13.10
N CYS A 45 15.62 -0.32 -13.26
CA CYS A 45 16.20 1.01 -13.20
C CYS A 45 16.89 1.41 -14.51
N GLY A 46 16.78 0.59 -15.55
CA GLY A 46 17.56 0.75 -16.79
C GLY A 46 19.07 0.52 -16.60
N LEU A 47 19.48 -0.13 -15.50
CA LEU A 47 20.87 -0.45 -15.20
C LEU A 47 21.24 -1.84 -15.71
N PRO A 48 22.53 -2.10 -16.04
CA PRO A 48 22.99 -3.44 -16.36
C PRO A 48 22.85 -4.37 -15.13
N PRO A 49 22.78 -5.70 -15.34
CA PRO A 49 22.68 -6.65 -14.24
C PRO A 49 23.82 -6.51 -13.23
N MET A 50 23.49 -6.40 -11.95
CA MET A 50 24.46 -6.24 -10.86
C MET A 50 24.10 -7.12 -9.66
N GLY A 51 25.05 -7.90 -9.16
CA GLY A 51 24.87 -8.75 -7.98
C GLY A 51 25.18 -8.06 -6.66
N GLY A 52 24.86 -8.74 -5.56
CA GLY A 52 25.12 -8.24 -4.19
C GLY A 52 24.31 -6.98 -3.87
N GLN A 53 23.11 -6.87 -4.44
CA GLN A 53 22.16 -5.81 -4.16
C GLN A 53 20.94 -6.41 -3.50
N ASP A 54 20.33 -5.65 -2.60
CA ASP A 54 19.10 -5.99 -1.91
C ASP A 54 17.95 -5.19 -2.51
N GLY A 55 16.74 -5.66 -2.25
CA GLY A 55 15.50 -5.04 -2.67
C GLY A 55 14.78 -4.58 -1.42
N MET A 56 14.60 -3.27 -1.30
CA MET A 56 13.97 -2.67 -0.14
C MET A 56 12.80 -1.77 -0.57
N PRO A 57 11.57 -2.30 -0.66
CA PRO A 57 10.40 -1.48 -0.91
C PRO A 57 10.14 -0.51 0.26
N VAL A 58 9.79 0.72 -0.07
CA VAL A 58 9.39 1.76 0.87
C VAL A 58 8.01 2.27 0.45
N THR A 59 7.00 1.97 1.26
CA THR A 59 5.59 2.27 0.97
C THR A 59 5.15 3.53 1.70
N PHE A 60 4.44 4.41 1.01
CA PHE A 60 3.98 5.70 1.51
C PHE A 60 2.45 5.76 1.62
N SER A 61 1.94 6.62 2.51
CA SER A 61 0.50 6.88 2.65
C SER A 61 -0.10 7.69 1.49
N VAL A 62 0.75 8.25 0.63
CA VAL A 62 0.40 9.09 -0.51
C VAL A 62 1.00 8.51 -1.79
N GLN A 63 0.41 8.82 -2.95
CA GLN A 63 1.01 8.49 -4.24
C GLN A 63 2.18 9.43 -4.51
N ILE A 64 3.23 8.89 -5.10
CA ILE A 64 4.52 9.54 -5.34
C ILE A 64 4.56 10.09 -6.76
N ASN A 65 5.03 11.33 -6.90
CA ASN A 65 5.34 11.88 -8.21
C ASN A 65 6.58 11.17 -8.78
N SER A 66 6.35 10.31 -9.77
CA SER A 66 7.37 9.51 -10.46
C SER A 66 8.54 10.34 -11.02
N GLU A 67 8.32 11.60 -11.40
CA GLU A 67 9.36 12.47 -11.95
C GLU A 67 10.38 12.92 -10.90
N THR A 68 10.03 12.87 -9.62
CA THR A 68 10.90 13.28 -8.52
C THR A 68 11.68 12.13 -7.89
N VAL A 69 11.39 10.88 -8.27
CA VAL A 69 12.04 9.70 -7.71
C VAL A 69 13.51 9.64 -8.13
N SER A 70 14.40 9.72 -7.14
CA SER A 70 15.84 9.61 -7.33
C SER A 70 16.46 8.79 -6.22
N ALA A 71 17.42 7.92 -6.56
CA ALA A 71 18.17 7.16 -5.56
C ALA A 71 18.82 8.07 -4.50
N THR A 72 19.26 9.27 -4.89
CA THR A 72 19.92 10.21 -3.97
C THR A 72 18.96 10.94 -3.02
N ALA A 73 17.66 10.78 -3.19
CA ALA A 73 16.66 11.28 -2.25
C ALA A 73 16.54 10.41 -0.99
N PHE A 74 17.09 9.19 -1.02
CA PHE A 74 16.99 8.22 0.06
C PHE A 74 18.34 8.00 0.73
N ALA A 75 18.32 7.84 2.04
CA ALA A 75 19.43 7.32 2.83
C ALA A 75 18.95 6.14 3.67
N VAL A 76 19.56 4.98 3.49
CA VAL A 76 19.26 3.77 4.28
C VAL A 76 20.29 3.67 5.40
N GLU A 77 19.82 3.69 6.64
CA GLU A 77 20.66 3.44 7.81
C GLU A 77 20.82 1.94 8.01
N THR A 78 22.05 1.52 8.28
CA THR A 78 22.39 0.13 8.57
C THR A 78 22.69 -0.07 10.05
N SER A 79 22.58 -1.30 10.57
CA SER A 79 22.90 -1.65 11.96
C SER A 79 24.36 -1.37 12.34
N SER A 80 25.25 -1.20 11.35
CA SER A 80 26.63 -0.73 11.54
C SER A 80 26.76 0.79 11.78
N GLY A 81 25.66 1.54 11.71
CA GLY A 81 25.61 3.00 11.82
C GLY A 81 26.00 3.75 10.53
N LYS A 82 26.16 3.03 9.41
CA LYS A 82 26.42 3.65 8.11
C LYS A 82 25.13 4.02 7.41
N PHE A 83 25.14 5.17 6.73
CA PHE A 83 24.11 5.57 5.78
C PHE A 83 24.54 5.20 4.36
N VAL A 84 23.68 4.48 3.65
CA VAL A 84 23.89 4.01 2.28
C VAL A 84 22.93 4.76 1.36
N THR A 85 23.45 5.43 0.34
CA THR A 85 22.62 5.88 -0.79
C THR A 85 22.33 4.66 -1.68
N PRO A 86 21.06 4.38 -2.00
CA PRO A 86 20.72 3.31 -2.95
C PRO A 86 21.46 3.45 -4.28
N LEU A 87 21.72 2.33 -4.94
CA LEU A 87 22.14 2.30 -6.34
C LEU A 87 21.02 2.80 -7.26
N CYS A 88 19.77 2.46 -6.91
CA CYS A 88 18.58 2.86 -7.63
C CYS A 88 17.39 3.08 -6.69
N ALA A 89 16.48 3.97 -7.09
CA ALA A 89 15.10 4.03 -6.62
C ALA A 89 14.15 4.01 -7.84
N THR A 90 13.06 3.24 -7.78
CA THR A 90 12.06 3.16 -8.85
C THR A 90 10.68 2.82 -8.29
N LEU A 91 9.60 3.27 -8.96
CA LEU A 91 8.24 2.83 -8.65
C LEU A 91 7.90 1.46 -9.27
N ARG A 92 8.74 0.94 -10.17
CA ARG A 92 8.49 -0.38 -10.78
C ARG A 92 8.60 -1.52 -9.75
N PRO A 93 7.78 -2.58 -9.86
CA PRO A 93 6.80 -2.83 -10.93
C PRO A 93 5.51 -2.00 -10.86
N ALA A 94 5.07 -1.58 -9.66
CA ALA A 94 3.88 -0.77 -9.34
C ALA A 94 3.80 0.62 -10.04
N LEU A 95 3.48 0.65 -11.33
CA LEU A 95 3.44 1.89 -12.13
C LEU A 95 2.03 2.31 -12.54
N GLU A 96 1.01 1.51 -12.24
CA GLU A 96 -0.35 1.82 -12.65
C GLU A 96 -0.89 2.99 -11.84
N SER A 97 -1.94 3.66 -12.33
CA SER A 97 -2.32 5.01 -11.86
C SER A 97 -2.73 5.11 -10.39
N LEU A 98 -3.04 3.99 -9.74
CA LEU A 98 -3.43 3.94 -8.33
C LEU A 98 -2.36 3.33 -7.42
N GLU A 99 -1.27 2.81 -7.99
CA GLU A 99 -0.30 1.96 -7.31
C GLU A 99 1.01 2.67 -6.96
N GLN A 100 1.18 3.93 -7.37
CA GLN A 100 2.45 4.66 -7.28
C GLN A 100 2.80 5.09 -5.84
N ARG A 101 2.61 4.22 -4.85
CA ARG A 101 2.83 4.44 -3.41
C ARG A 101 4.08 3.76 -2.90
N THR A 102 4.69 2.86 -3.66
CA THR A 102 5.87 2.10 -3.23
C THR A 102 7.08 2.41 -4.10
N VAL A 103 8.15 2.88 -3.46
CA VAL A 103 9.45 3.05 -4.10
C VAL A 103 10.32 1.84 -3.76
N LEU A 104 10.68 1.04 -4.75
CA LEU A 104 11.69 0.00 -4.63
C LEU A 104 13.08 0.64 -4.61
N LEU A 105 13.78 0.52 -3.48
CA LEU A 105 15.20 0.84 -3.38
C LEU A 105 16.03 -0.41 -3.70
N ILE A 106 17.05 -0.24 -4.53
CA ILE A 106 18.04 -1.28 -4.82
C ILE A 106 19.41 -0.79 -4.38
N GLY A 107 20.11 -1.55 -3.55
CA GLY A 107 21.41 -1.17 -3.03
C GLY A 107 22.02 -2.22 -2.10
N PRO A 108 23.29 -2.06 -1.68
CA PRO A 108 23.96 -2.99 -0.77
C PRO A 108 23.61 -2.62 0.69
N PHE A 109 22.43 -3.01 1.16
CA PHE A 109 21.90 -2.63 2.47
C PHE A 109 22.25 -3.61 3.59
N SER A 110 22.55 -4.87 3.26
CA SER A 110 22.99 -5.92 4.18
C SER A 110 24.38 -6.52 3.89
N PRO A 111 25.44 -5.70 3.75
CA PRO A 111 26.79 -6.26 3.59
C PRO A 111 27.25 -6.97 4.87
N GLU A 112 27.80 -8.18 4.72
CA GLU A 112 28.27 -9.02 5.84
C GLU A 112 27.13 -9.34 6.83
N ASP A 113 27.28 -8.99 8.11
CA ASP A 113 26.24 -9.18 9.15
C ASP A 113 25.44 -7.89 9.41
N SER A 114 25.64 -6.84 8.60
CA SER A 114 24.89 -5.59 8.72
C SER A 114 23.48 -5.76 8.14
N LEU A 115 22.49 -5.05 8.70
CA LEU A 115 21.11 -5.06 8.21
C LEU A 115 20.59 -3.63 8.04
N PRO A 116 19.66 -3.36 7.12
CA PRO A 116 18.94 -2.09 7.10
C PRO A 116 18.09 -1.96 8.37
N VAL A 117 18.17 -0.79 9.02
CA VAL A 117 17.43 -0.49 10.27
C VAL A 117 16.59 0.77 10.16
N GLY A 118 16.80 1.59 9.14
CA GLY A 118 15.96 2.75 8.89
C GLY A 118 16.12 3.31 7.49
N VAL A 119 15.18 4.16 7.10
CA VAL A 119 15.22 4.92 5.85
C VAL A 119 14.78 6.35 6.10
N GLU A 120 15.46 7.30 5.46
CA GLU A 120 15.15 8.71 5.52
C GLU A 120 15.13 9.34 4.13
N ILE A 121 14.18 10.24 3.92
CA ILE A 121 14.12 11.08 2.72
C ILE A 121 14.97 12.32 2.97
N VAL A 122 16.14 12.38 2.33
CA VAL A 122 17.19 13.38 2.58
C VAL A 122 17.33 14.43 1.47
N LYS A 123 16.65 14.24 0.33
CA LYS A 123 16.52 15.25 -0.74
C LYS A 123 15.08 15.29 -1.27
N GLN A 124 14.87 16.09 -2.32
CA GLN A 124 13.57 16.26 -2.96
C GLN A 124 12.97 14.91 -3.38
N LEU A 125 11.75 14.68 -2.88
CA LEU A 125 10.79 13.67 -3.28
C LEU A 125 9.42 14.31 -3.02
N GLU A 126 8.49 14.17 -3.95
CA GLU A 126 7.17 14.80 -3.86
C GLU A 126 6.06 13.77 -4.03
N ASP A 127 4.91 14.04 -3.42
CA ASP A 127 3.68 13.36 -3.80
C ASP A 127 3.11 13.92 -5.12
N ILE A 128 2.05 13.29 -5.64
CA ILE A 128 1.40 13.73 -6.88
C ILE A 128 0.73 15.11 -6.80
N GLU A 129 0.54 15.65 -5.58
CA GLU A 129 0.00 17.00 -5.36
C GLU A 129 1.12 18.06 -5.28
N GLY A 130 2.39 17.64 -5.31
CA GLY A 130 3.57 18.50 -5.23
C GLY A 130 4.00 18.83 -3.79
N ASN A 131 3.45 18.14 -2.78
CA ASN A 131 3.90 18.31 -1.40
C ASN A 131 5.25 17.61 -1.21
N SER A 132 6.15 18.27 -0.48
CA SER A 132 7.47 17.71 -0.21
C SER A 132 7.43 16.62 0.85
N LEU A 133 8.11 15.51 0.58
CA LEU A 133 8.29 14.38 1.50
C LEU A 133 9.65 14.42 2.21
N LEU A 134 10.41 15.49 2.04
CA LEU A 134 11.74 15.67 2.66
C LEU A 134 11.65 15.60 4.19
N GLY A 135 12.50 14.79 4.80
CA GLY A 135 12.58 14.60 6.25
C GLY A 135 11.66 13.51 6.80
N LEU A 136 10.81 12.88 5.97
CA LEU A 136 10.13 11.66 6.37
C LEU A 136 11.15 10.55 6.67
N ARG A 137 10.92 9.82 7.76
CA ARG A 137 11.83 8.80 8.26
C ARG A 137 11.06 7.62 8.85
N SER A 138 11.55 6.42 8.60
CA SER A 138 11.19 5.21 9.36
C SER A 138 12.41 4.69 10.09
N GLU A 139 12.28 4.49 11.40
CA GLU A 139 13.30 3.87 12.26
C GLU A 139 13.08 2.37 12.45
N LYS A 140 12.11 1.81 11.71
CA LYS A 140 11.79 0.40 11.70
C LYS A 140 11.88 -0.10 10.27
N VAL A 141 12.63 -1.18 10.08
CA VAL A 141 12.64 -1.96 8.85
C VAL A 141 12.09 -3.34 9.17
N THR A 142 11.07 -3.77 8.44
CA THR A 142 10.56 -5.14 8.53
C THR A 142 11.63 -6.08 7.99
N ALA A 143 11.99 -7.10 8.77
CA ALA A 143 13.05 -8.04 8.42
C ALA A 143 12.57 -9.01 7.33
N LEU A 144 13.45 -9.43 6.43
CA LEU A 144 13.16 -10.37 5.33
C LEU A 144 12.31 -11.57 5.76
N ALA A 145 12.78 -12.32 6.75
CA ALA A 145 12.10 -13.54 7.22
C ALA A 145 10.73 -13.30 7.92
N ALA A 146 10.29 -12.05 8.06
CA ALA A 146 8.95 -11.75 8.57
C ALA A 146 7.85 -11.92 7.51
N GLY A 147 8.23 -11.91 6.22
CA GLY A 147 7.29 -11.91 5.10
C GLY A 147 6.54 -10.58 4.95
N PRO A 148 5.72 -10.46 3.89
CA PRO A 148 5.05 -9.20 3.56
C PRO A 148 3.77 -9.03 4.38
N SER A 149 3.63 -7.93 5.12
CA SER A 149 2.36 -7.57 5.78
C SER A 149 1.51 -6.66 4.89
N LEU A 150 0.20 -6.64 5.13
CA LEU A 150 -0.69 -5.63 4.53
C LEU A 150 -0.56 -4.29 5.29
N VAL A 151 -0.25 -3.19 4.60
CA VAL A 151 0.04 -1.90 5.25
C VAL A 151 -0.91 -0.77 4.86
N PHE A 152 -1.70 -0.97 3.82
CA PHE A 152 -2.69 0.00 3.37
C PHE A 152 -3.87 -0.69 2.69
N ALA A 153 -5.05 -0.13 2.87
CA ALA A 153 -6.26 -0.56 2.19
C ALA A 153 -7.11 0.68 1.89
N GLU A 154 -7.45 0.89 0.62
CA GLU A 154 -8.18 2.05 0.15
C GLU A 154 -9.43 1.61 -0.63
N HIS A 155 -10.58 2.15 -0.24
CA HIS A 155 -11.85 1.89 -0.90
C HIS A 155 -12.01 2.74 -2.16
N PHE A 156 -12.50 2.10 -3.23
CA PHE A 156 -12.86 2.71 -4.50
C PHE A 156 -14.24 2.25 -4.97
N THR A 157 -14.90 3.09 -5.77
CA THR A 157 -16.02 2.61 -6.59
C THR A 157 -15.48 1.69 -7.69
N PRO A 158 -16.23 0.67 -8.13
CA PRO A 158 -15.75 -0.30 -9.13
C PRO A 158 -15.43 0.33 -10.49
N ASP A 159 -15.98 1.51 -10.78
CA ASP A 159 -15.77 2.28 -12.01
C ASP A 159 -14.71 3.37 -11.87
N ALA A 160 -13.98 3.41 -10.75
CA ALA A 160 -12.88 4.35 -10.58
C ALA A 160 -11.81 4.13 -11.66
N SER A 161 -11.29 5.24 -12.20
CA SER A 161 -10.25 5.15 -13.21
C SER A 161 -8.96 4.57 -12.62
N GLY A 162 -8.35 3.64 -13.34
CA GLY A 162 -7.24 2.82 -12.86
C GLY A 162 -7.65 1.44 -12.33
N LEU A 163 -8.94 1.08 -12.36
CA LEU A 163 -9.45 -0.25 -12.00
C LEU A 163 -10.14 -0.95 -13.19
N GLU A 164 -9.99 -0.42 -14.41
CA GLU A 164 -10.73 -0.90 -15.57
C GLU A 164 -10.36 -2.35 -15.92
N GLY A 165 -11.30 -3.28 -15.69
CA GLY A 165 -11.13 -4.69 -16.03
C GLY A 165 -10.59 -5.55 -14.89
N GLU A 166 -10.27 -4.95 -13.74
CA GLU A 166 -9.72 -5.66 -12.57
C GLU A 166 -10.78 -6.47 -11.81
N CYS A 167 -12.02 -5.98 -11.82
CA CYS A 167 -13.12 -6.60 -11.09
C CYS A 167 -14.26 -7.08 -12.01
N PRO A 168 -14.95 -8.19 -11.66
CA PRO A 168 -16.16 -8.64 -12.35
C PRO A 168 -17.30 -7.59 -12.34
N GLU A 169 -18.20 -7.65 -13.32
CA GLU A 169 -19.30 -6.68 -13.48
C GLU A 169 -20.25 -6.61 -12.26
N GLU A 170 -20.39 -7.70 -11.50
CA GLU A 170 -21.23 -7.73 -10.29
C GLU A 170 -20.58 -7.09 -9.04
N THR A 171 -19.37 -6.55 -9.16
CA THR A 171 -18.66 -5.88 -8.07
C THR A 171 -19.38 -4.59 -7.67
N ALA A 172 -19.65 -4.42 -6.39
CA ALA A 172 -20.31 -3.25 -5.83
C ALA A 172 -19.33 -2.23 -5.22
N GLN A 173 -18.18 -2.71 -4.74
CA GLN A 173 -17.07 -1.89 -4.26
C GLN A 173 -15.74 -2.62 -4.45
N ALA A 174 -14.66 -1.87 -4.61
CA ALA A 174 -13.32 -2.40 -4.69
C ALA A 174 -12.49 -1.86 -3.52
N VAL A 175 -11.62 -2.70 -2.96
CA VAL A 175 -10.61 -2.25 -1.99
C VAL A 175 -9.24 -2.57 -2.58
N GLN A 176 -8.47 -1.54 -2.91
CA GLN A 176 -7.08 -1.71 -3.30
C GLN A 176 -6.24 -1.92 -2.04
N LEU A 177 -5.41 -2.95 -2.06
CA LEU A 177 -4.57 -3.40 -0.96
C LEU A 177 -3.13 -3.11 -1.32
N THR A 178 -2.36 -2.55 -0.39
CA THR A 178 -0.92 -2.36 -0.57
C THR A 178 -0.16 -3.14 0.49
N TRP A 179 0.70 -4.04 0.03
CA TRP A 179 1.59 -4.87 0.83
C TRP A 179 2.95 -4.21 1.00
N GLU A 180 3.70 -4.62 2.02
CA GLU A 180 5.07 -4.15 2.31
C GLU A 180 6.07 -4.42 1.17
N GLY A 181 5.78 -5.39 0.30
CA GLY A 181 6.58 -5.76 -0.86
C GLY A 181 5.74 -6.59 -1.82
N GLY A 182 6.32 -7.00 -2.93
CA GLY A 182 5.60 -7.77 -3.95
C GLY A 182 4.99 -9.04 -3.37
N VAL A 183 3.80 -9.44 -3.82
CA VAL A 183 3.09 -10.62 -3.29
C VAL A 183 2.67 -11.60 -4.37
N THR A 184 2.72 -12.88 -4.02
CA THR A 184 2.25 -14.01 -4.83
C THR A 184 1.64 -15.06 -3.90
N GLY A 185 1.08 -16.13 -4.46
CA GLY A 185 0.86 -17.38 -3.73
C GLY A 185 2.18 -18.15 -3.48
N PRO A 186 2.12 -19.26 -2.72
CA PRO A 186 3.31 -20.04 -2.39
C PRO A 186 4.14 -20.43 -3.61
N GLN A 187 5.46 -20.30 -3.50
CA GLN A 187 6.45 -20.57 -4.55
C GLN A 187 6.25 -19.72 -5.82
N GLY A 188 5.73 -18.50 -5.68
CA GLY A 188 5.50 -17.59 -6.81
C GLY A 188 4.32 -17.99 -7.69
N ALA A 189 3.33 -18.68 -7.11
CA ALA A 189 2.10 -19.03 -7.80
C ALA A 189 1.19 -17.79 -7.95
N ASP A 190 0.39 -17.76 -9.01
CA ASP A 190 -0.68 -16.78 -9.20
C ASP A 190 -1.63 -16.76 -7.99
N LEU A 191 -2.18 -15.59 -7.67
CA LEU A 191 -3.17 -15.45 -6.59
C LEU A 191 -4.46 -16.17 -6.97
N ALA A 192 -4.95 -17.02 -6.07
CA ALA A 192 -6.08 -17.88 -6.35
C ALA A 192 -7.06 -17.99 -5.16
N GLU A 193 -7.93 -19.00 -5.21
CA GLU A 193 -8.94 -19.26 -4.19
C GLU A 193 -8.38 -19.34 -2.76
N ALA A 194 -7.16 -19.84 -2.59
CA ALA A 194 -6.51 -19.92 -1.28
C ALA A 194 -6.28 -18.52 -0.69
N GLN A 195 -5.74 -17.60 -1.48
CA GLN A 195 -5.49 -16.21 -1.08
C GLN A 195 -6.80 -15.44 -0.90
N ARG A 196 -7.76 -15.62 -1.82
CA ARG A 196 -9.09 -14.99 -1.73
C ARG A 196 -9.83 -15.37 -0.45
N THR A 197 -9.79 -16.64 -0.06
CA THR A 197 -10.48 -17.13 1.16
C THR A 197 -9.69 -16.92 2.44
N ALA A 198 -8.37 -16.66 2.35
CA ALA A 198 -7.56 -16.20 3.48
C ALA A 198 -7.82 -14.74 3.85
N MET A 199 -8.45 -13.97 2.96
CA MET A 199 -8.88 -12.60 3.21
C MET A 199 -10.32 -12.56 3.71
N SER A 200 -10.58 -11.72 4.70
CA SER A 200 -11.93 -11.36 5.11
C SER A 200 -12.08 -9.86 5.26
N VAL A 201 -13.22 -9.33 4.85
CA VAL A 201 -13.54 -7.91 4.92
C VAL A 201 -14.68 -7.72 5.91
N LEU A 202 -14.47 -6.84 6.89
CA LEU A 202 -15.52 -6.37 7.79
C LEU A 202 -16.26 -5.24 7.09
N LEU A 203 -17.59 -5.31 7.08
CA LEU A 203 -18.45 -4.28 6.53
C LEU A 203 -19.07 -3.43 7.66
N GLU A 204 -19.50 -2.21 7.33
CA GLU A 204 -20.09 -1.25 8.27
C GLU A 204 -21.34 -1.81 8.98
N ASN A 205 -22.12 -2.65 8.31
CA ASN A 205 -23.29 -3.32 8.89
C ASN A 205 -22.93 -4.44 9.91
N GLY A 206 -21.64 -4.71 10.11
CA GLY A 206 -21.12 -5.73 11.02
C GLY A 206 -20.92 -7.11 10.39
N ASP A 207 -21.30 -7.30 9.12
CA ASP A 207 -21.08 -8.55 8.40
C ASP A 207 -19.59 -8.73 8.04
N ARG A 208 -19.17 -9.99 7.96
CA ARG A 208 -17.84 -10.36 7.47
C ARG A 208 -17.98 -11.19 6.22
N VAL A 209 -17.32 -10.77 5.16
CA VAL A 209 -17.40 -11.38 3.83
C VAL A 209 -16.01 -11.75 3.31
N HIS A 210 -15.97 -12.62 2.31
CA HIS A 210 -14.78 -12.84 1.49
C HIS A 210 -14.93 -12.07 0.18
N PRO A 211 -13.85 -11.56 -0.42
CA PRO A 211 -13.92 -10.97 -1.75
C PRO A 211 -14.50 -11.96 -2.76
N LEU A 212 -15.24 -11.46 -3.74
CA LEU A 212 -15.71 -12.22 -4.90
C LEU A 212 -14.53 -12.73 -5.73
N SER A 213 -13.55 -11.86 -5.95
CA SER A 213 -12.31 -12.13 -6.67
C SER A 213 -11.19 -11.26 -6.13
N LEU A 214 -9.96 -11.64 -6.47
CA LEU A 214 -8.79 -10.76 -6.39
C LEU A 214 -8.47 -10.31 -7.82
N GLY A 215 -8.44 -9.00 -8.05
CA GLY A 215 -7.91 -8.37 -9.26
C GLY A 215 -6.47 -7.94 -9.04
N ASP A 216 -5.81 -7.45 -10.09
CA ASP A 216 -4.40 -7.06 -10.09
C ASP A 216 -3.49 -8.20 -9.56
N ASP A 217 -3.33 -9.22 -10.40
CA ASP A 217 -2.51 -10.43 -10.13
C ASP A 217 -1.13 -10.34 -10.81
N ASP A 218 -0.69 -9.11 -11.02
CA ASP A 218 0.67 -8.76 -11.33
C ASP A 218 1.54 -8.98 -10.06
N PRO A 219 2.80 -9.46 -10.16
CA PRO A 219 3.63 -9.79 -8.99
C PRO A 219 4.26 -8.56 -8.30
N ASP A 220 3.59 -7.40 -8.35
CA ASP A 220 3.89 -6.23 -7.54
C ASP A 220 3.28 -6.31 -6.14
N ASN A 221 3.23 -5.19 -5.43
CA ASN A 221 2.77 -5.12 -4.05
C ASN A 221 1.31 -4.63 -3.91
N HIS A 222 0.53 -4.65 -4.98
CA HIS A 222 -0.88 -4.29 -5.01
C HIS A 222 -1.75 -5.51 -5.32
N VAL A 223 -2.95 -5.51 -4.74
CA VAL A 223 -3.99 -6.52 -5.00
C VAL A 223 -5.33 -5.81 -4.84
N ILE A 224 -6.31 -6.12 -5.68
CA ILE A 224 -7.65 -5.54 -5.57
C ILE A 224 -8.63 -6.58 -5.04
N ALA A 225 -9.26 -6.30 -3.90
CA ALA A 225 -10.36 -7.10 -3.39
C ALA A 225 -11.69 -6.59 -3.96
N CYS A 226 -12.30 -7.37 -4.85
CA CYS A 226 -13.60 -7.07 -5.46
C CYS A 226 -14.73 -7.61 -4.56
N ILE A 227 -15.66 -6.76 -4.12
CA ILE A 227 -16.70 -7.11 -3.12
C ILE A 227 -18.09 -6.87 -3.73
N THR A 228 -19.01 -7.81 -3.52
CA THR A 228 -20.38 -7.77 -4.08
C THR A 228 -21.38 -7.00 -3.21
N GLU A 229 -21.07 -6.85 -1.94
CA GLU A 229 -21.92 -6.22 -0.95
C GLU A 229 -21.85 -4.70 -1.07
N THR A 230 -22.96 -4.02 -0.81
CA THR A 230 -23.06 -2.56 -0.88
C THR A 230 -22.78 -1.85 0.45
N SER A 231 -22.76 -2.58 1.57
CA SER A 231 -22.32 -2.02 2.85
C SER A 231 -20.83 -1.77 2.78
N LEU A 232 -20.38 -0.56 3.11
CA LEU A 232 -18.98 -0.17 2.95
C LEU A 232 -18.02 -1.07 3.73
N ALA A 233 -16.92 -1.44 3.10
CA ALA A 233 -15.79 -2.09 3.73
C ALA A 233 -15.14 -1.15 4.75
N VAL A 234 -14.91 -1.63 5.97
CA VAL A 234 -14.31 -0.85 7.06
C VAL A 234 -12.96 -1.38 7.52
N SER A 235 -12.70 -2.68 7.37
CA SER A 235 -11.39 -3.26 7.66
C SER A 235 -11.15 -4.53 6.85
N VAL A 236 -9.88 -4.83 6.57
CA VAL A 236 -9.44 -6.05 5.90
C VAL A 236 -8.57 -6.85 6.87
N SER A 237 -8.88 -8.15 7.00
CA SER A 237 -8.09 -9.09 7.79
C SER A 237 -7.55 -10.20 6.89
N ILE A 238 -6.26 -10.50 7.02
CA ILE A 238 -5.53 -11.53 6.26
C ILE A 238 -5.02 -12.60 7.22
N ILE A 239 -5.31 -13.86 6.92
CA ILE A 239 -4.75 -15.00 7.64
C ILE A 239 -3.26 -15.18 7.27
N ALA A 240 -2.42 -15.49 8.25
CA ALA A 240 -1.00 -15.77 8.03
C ALA A 240 -0.77 -16.97 7.08
N GLY A 241 0.30 -16.90 6.27
CA GLY A 241 0.82 -18.04 5.53
C GLY A 241 0.24 -18.30 4.14
N PHE A 242 -0.46 -17.33 3.53
CA PHE A 242 -1.13 -17.49 2.23
C PHE A 242 -0.55 -16.63 1.11
N PHE A 243 -0.04 -15.46 1.46
CA PHE A 243 0.65 -14.53 0.57
C PHE A 243 2.14 -14.61 0.84
N HIS A 244 2.95 -14.58 -0.21
CA HIS A 244 4.38 -14.80 -0.16
C HIS A 244 5.09 -13.69 -0.92
N ASP A 245 6.20 -13.22 -0.36
CA ASP A 245 7.07 -12.29 -1.08
C ASP A 245 7.87 -13.02 -2.18
N PRO A 246 8.67 -12.31 -3.00
CA PRO A 246 9.45 -12.96 -4.05
C PRO A 246 10.55 -13.91 -3.54
N GLY A 247 10.86 -13.87 -2.24
CA GLY A 247 11.74 -14.80 -1.53
C GLY A 247 11.02 -16.07 -1.04
N ASP A 248 9.70 -16.14 -1.22
CA ASP A 248 8.78 -17.16 -0.71
C ASP A 248 8.56 -17.10 0.81
N ASP A 249 8.90 -15.98 1.46
CA ASP A 249 8.61 -15.75 2.87
C ASP A 249 7.12 -15.38 3.05
N ALA A 250 6.44 -16.13 3.91
CA ALA A 250 4.98 -16.07 4.03
C ALA A 250 4.52 -14.93 4.95
N ASN A 251 3.39 -14.30 4.61
CA ASN A 251 2.83 -13.18 5.34
C ASN A 251 2.46 -13.53 6.79
N PRO A 252 2.58 -12.60 7.74
CA PRO A 252 1.98 -12.71 9.06
C PRO A 252 0.46 -12.42 9.01
N GLU A 253 -0.24 -12.72 10.10
CA GLU A 253 -1.64 -12.29 10.26
C GLU A 253 -1.67 -10.76 10.31
N THR A 254 -2.57 -10.16 9.52
CA THR A 254 -2.70 -8.70 9.43
C THR A 254 -4.16 -8.29 9.54
N ASN A 255 -4.43 -7.15 10.20
CA ASN A 255 -5.73 -6.50 10.18
C ASN A 255 -5.55 -4.98 10.15
N ILE A 256 -6.07 -4.32 9.11
CA ILE A 256 -5.99 -2.87 8.94
C ILE A 256 -7.34 -2.27 8.58
N ASP A 257 -7.53 -1.00 8.92
CA ASP A 257 -8.71 -0.24 8.54
C ASP A 257 -8.67 0.08 7.03
N VAL A 258 -9.84 0.06 6.40
CA VAL A 258 -10.03 0.54 5.03
C VAL A 258 -10.25 2.03 5.09
N ILE A 259 -9.41 2.78 4.40
CA ILE A 259 -9.60 4.21 4.26
C ILE A 259 -10.48 4.52 3.04
N SER A 260 -11.34 5.52 3.15
CA SER A 260 -12.04 6.07 1.99
C SER A 260 -11.30 7.33 1.55
N SER A 261 -10.64 7.30 0.39
CA SER A 261 -10.09 8.54 -0.15
C SER A 261 -11.20 9.39 -0.75
N ARG A 262 -11.06 10.71 -0.55
CA ARG A 262 -11.82 11.68 -1.34
C ARG A 262 -11.02 11.94 -2.61
N HIS A 263 -11.08 11.05 -3.60
CA HIS A 263 -10.76 11.52 -4.95
C HIS A 263 -11.83 12.56 -5.31
N GLY A 264 -11.39 13.82 -5.37
CA GLY A 264 -12.25 14.99 -5.50
C GLY A 264 -13.23 14.83 -6.65
N SER A 265 -14.48 15.25 -6.40
CA SER A 265 -15.41 15.57 -7.48
C SER A 265 -14.70 16.51 -8.45
N ALA A 266 -14.38 15.99 -9.64
CA ALA A 266 -14.02 16.82 -10.76
C ALA A 266 -15.18 17.78 -11.03
N HIS A 267 -14.89 19.08 -10.94
CA HIS A 267 -15.69 20.14 -11.57
C HIS A 267 -15.10 20.47 -12.93
#